data_AF-A0A8K1FWR2-F1
#
_entry.id   AF-A0A8K1FWR2-F1
#
_cell.length_a   1.000
_cell.length_b   1.000
_cell.length_c   1.000
_cell.angle_alpha   90.00
_cell.angle_beta   90.00
_cell.angle_gamma   90.00
#
_symmetry.space_group_name_H-M   'P 1'
#
loop_
_entity.id
_entity.type
_entity.pdbx_description
1 polymer ?
#
loop_
_entity_poly.entity_id
_entity_poly.type
_entity_poly.pdbx_seq_one_letter_code
_entity_poly.pdbx_strand_id
1 'polypeptide(L)'
;MYSVMSLIGGLLLGRSSTSKRGVIVIPGLIDADFTGQVQILAYALQPPVTIPKGSRIAQIVALESFLSHRQRPREPHEKQRMDGGFGSTGHDVFFTLDLKNHPFRTVQLQRGSHQIKLKQLLDTGSDVSILNQLFWPSDWPLQAPSKHIIGVGGMTVSAISTDPTHIIFKNSQVVVARLYIMPLPVRLPGLLGRDVLSQLGLVSTTDQHFS
;
A
#
# COMPACT_ATOMS: atom_id res chain seq x y z
N MET A 1 3.24 -34.00 -1.09
CA MET A 1 4.35 -34.77 -0.49
C MET A 1 5.55 -33.84 -0.49
N TYR A 2 5.85 -33.20 0.64
CA TYR A 2 6.99 -32.28 0.77
C TYR A 2 8.20 -33.10 1.22
N SER A 3 9.29 -33.06 0.44
CA SER A 3 10.55 -33.72 0.83
C SER A 3 11.29 -32.81 1.81
N VAL A 4 11.51 -33.29 3.02
CA VAL A 4 12.26 -32.59 4.09
C VAL A 4 13.75 -32.44 3.76
N MET A 5 14.19 -32.91 2.57
CA MET A 5 15.57 -32.85 2.10
C MET A 5 15.72 -32.13 0.75
N SER A 6 14.69 -31.43 0.26
CA SER A 6 14.83 -30.63 -0.96
C SER A 6 15.81 -29.49 -0.73
N LEU A 7 16.94 -29.50 -1.45
CA LEU A 7 17.94 -28.43 -1.47
C LEU A 7 17.65 -27.38 -2.55
N ILE A 8 16.45 -27.41 -3.13
CA ILE A 8 16.07 -26.56 -4.26
C ILE A 8 15.39 -25.31 -3.72
N GLY A 9 16.11 -24.18 -3.78
CA GLY A 9 15.55 -22.86 -3.58
C GLY A 9 14.96 -22.30 -4.87
N GLY A 10 14.54 -21.05 -4.86
CA GLY A 10 13.96 -20.38 -6.02
C GLY A 10 14.41 -18.94 -6.18
N LEU A 11 14.66 -18.51 -7.40
CA LEU A 11 14.83 -17.10 -7.76
C LEU A 11 13.52 -16.57 -8.34
N LEU A 12 12.86 -15.69 -7.59
CA LEU A 12 11.69 -14.96 -8.04
C LEU A 12 12.12 -13.82 -8.97
N LEU A 13 11.61 -13.80 -10.21
CA LEU A 13 11.90 -12.80 -11.22
C LEU A 13 10.63 -12.22 -11.83
N GLY A 14 10.68 -10.95 -12.24
CA GLY A 14 9.63 -10.34 -13.06
C GLY A 14 9.54 -10.97 -14.45
N ARG A 15 8.33 -11.03 -15.00
CA ARG A 15 8.12 -11.39 -16.41
C ARG A 15 8.31 -10.16 -17.28
N SER A 16 8.82 -10.34 -18.50
CA SER A 16 8.95 -9.24 -19.48
C SER A 16 7.61 -8.54 -19.78
N SER A 17 6.50 -9.28 -19.79
CA SER A 17 5.13 -8.73 -19.91
C SER A 17 4.72 -7.83 -18.75
N THR A 18 5.31 -8.02 -17.57
CA THR A 18 5.10 -7.19 -16.38
C THR A 18 5.91 -5.91 -16.50
N SER A 19 7.19 -6.04 -16.86
CA SER A 19 8.07 -4.89 -17.11
C SER A 19 7.55 -3.98 -18.23
N LYS A 20 6.98 -4.55 -19.31
CA LYS A 20 6.33 -3.80 -20.40
C LYS A 20 5.14 -2.95 -19.94
N ARG A 21 4.48 -3.34 -18.84
CA ARG A 21 3.38 -2.57 -18.22
C ARG A 21 3.89 -1.56 -17.18
N GLY A 22 5.20 -1.31 -17.15
CA GLY A 22 5.82 -0.39 -16.20
C GLY A 22 5.87 -0.93 -14.77
N VAL A 23 5.71 -2.24 -14.55
CA VAL A 23 5.84 -2.86 -13.22
C VAL A 23 7.14 -3.63 -13.15
N ILE A 24 7.99 -3.26 -12.21
CA ILE A 24 9.26 -3.94 -11.97
C ILE A 24 9.12 -4.77 -10.71
N VAL A 25 9.35 -6.08 -10.85
CA VAL A 25 9.46 -7.01 -9.73
C VAL A 25 10.91 -6.99 -9.28
N ILE A 26 11.13 -6.70 -7.99
CA ILE A 26 12.46 -6.80 -7.39
C ILE A 26 12.78 -8.30 -7.27
N PRO A 27 13.93 -8.77 -7.80
CA PRO A 27 14.33 -10.15 -7.66
C PRO A 27 14.39 -10.57 -6.18
N GLY A 28 13.93 -11.79 -5.88
CA GLY A 28 13.94 -12.32 -4.52
C GLY A 28 14.45 -13.76 -4.49
N LEU A 29 15.23 -14.10 -3.46
CA LEU A 29 15.63 -15.47 -3.18
C LEU A 29 14.61 -16.13 -2.25
N ILE A 30 14.20 -17.33 -2.59
CA ILE A 30 13.32 -18.18 -1.80
C ILE A 30 14.17 -19.35 -1.30
N ASP A 31 14.34 -19.44 0.01
CA ASP A 31 15.08 -20.52 0.65
C ASP A 31 14.35 -21.87 0.45
N ALA A 32 15.11 -22.96 0.37
CA ALA A 32 14.55 -24.29 0.10
C ALA A 32 13.64 -24.81 1.24
N ASP A 33 13.84 -24.31 2.46
CA ASP A 33 13.05 -24.62 3.65
C ASP A 33 11.92 -23.59 3.92
N PHE A 34 11.71 -22.61 3.03
CA PHE A 34 10.62 -21.66 3.14
C PHE A 34 9.27 -22.32 2.82
N THR A 35 8.35 -22.31 3.79
CA THR A 35 7.00 -22.90 3.65
C THR A 35 5.88 -21.87 3.68
N GLY A 36 6.23 -20.60 3.91
CA GLY A 36 5.29 -19.49 3.93
C GLY A 36 4.71 -19.14 2.55
N GLN A 37 3.80 -18.17 2.55
CA GLN A 37 3.27 -17.62 1.31
C GLN A 37 4.35 -16.77 0.61
N VAL A 38 4.69 -17.12 -0.64
CA VAL A 38 5.57 -16.29 -1.47
C VAL A 38 4.87 -14.97 -1.77
N GLN A 39 5.50 -13.86 -1.38
CA GLN A 39 5.06 -12.53 -1.74
C GLN A 39 5.98 -11.95 -2.81
N ILE A 40 5.50 -10.95 -3.55
CA ILE A 40 6.22 -10.33 -4.65
C ILE A 40 6.38 -8.85 -4.32
N LEU A 41 7.62 -8.42 -4.15
CA LEU A 41 7.92 -7.00 -4.06
C LEU A 41 7.98 -6.41 -5.46
N ALA A 42 7.17 -5.39 -5.71
CA ALA A 42 7.11 -4.75 -7.02
C ALA A 42 6.93 -3.24 -6.88
N TYR A 43 7.51 -2.50 -7.83
CA TYR A 43 7.32 -1.06 -7.98
C TYR A 43 6.77 -0.72 -9.35
N ALA A 44 5.85 0.23 -9.41
CA ALA A 44 5.34 0.76 -10.66
C ALA A 44 6.12 2.03 -11.04
N LEU A 45 6.66 2.07 -12.26
CA LEU A 45 7.37 3.23 -12.80
C LEU A 45 6.45 4.43 -13.02
N GLN A 46 5.18 4.18 -13.36
CA GLN A 46 4.15 5.20 -13.55
C GLN A 46 2.85 4.74 -12.86
N PRO A 47 2.69 4.99 -11.55
CA PRO A 47 1.46 4.65 -10.86
C PRO A 47 0.29 5.58 -11.25
N PRO A 48 -0.97 5.13 -11.18
CA PRO A 48 -1.40 3.79 -10.72
C PRO A 48 -1.31 2.72 -11.82
N VAL A 49 -0.89 1.50 -11.45
CA VAL A 49 -0.96 0.31 -12.33
C VAL A 49 -1.96 -0.69 -11.77
N THR A 50 -2.90 -1.15 -12.62
CA THR A 50 -3.89 -2.18 -12.24
C THR A 50 -3.37 -3.57 -12.61
N ILE A 51 -3.29 -4.46 -11.62
CA ILE A 51 -2.94 -5.88 -11.80
C ILE A 51 -4.17 -6.73 -11.46
N PRO A 52 -4.93 -7.24 -12.46
CA PRO A 52 -6.06 -8.12 -12.20
C PRO A 52 -5.65 -9.40 -11.46
N LYS A 53 -6.52 -9.89 -10.57
CA LYS A 53 -6.34 -11.21 -9.92
C LYS A 53 -6.15 -12.30 -10.98
N GLY A 54 -5.20 -13.20 -10.76
CA GLY A 54 -4.83 -14.25 -11.72
C GLY A 54 -3.79 -13.82 -12.76
N SER A 55 -3.38 -12.55 -12.77
CA SER A 55 -2.27 -12.10 -13.60
C SER A 55 -0.97 -12.81 -13.22
N ARG A 56 -0.30 -13.39 -14.23
CA ARG A 56 1.08 -13.90 -14.07
C ARG A 56 2.04 -12.72 -14.14
N ILE A 57 2.51 -12.25 -12.98
CA ILE A 57 3.39 -11.06 -12.89
C ILE A 57 4.87 -11.38 -12.66
N ALA A 58 5.14 -12.51 -12.02
CA ALA A 58 6.48 -13.02 -11.78
C ALA A 58 6.57 -14.50 -12.19
N GLN A 59 7.77 -15.05 -12.09
CA GLN A 59 8.10 -16.45 -12.28
C GLN A 59 9.17 -16.84 -11.25
N ILE A 60 9.21 -18.11 -10.88
CA ILE A 60 10.27 -18.66 -10.03
C ILE A 60 11.13 -19.55 -10.89
N VAL A 61 12.44 -19.30 -10.88
CA VAL A 61 13.45 -20.18 -11.47
C VAL A 61 14.02 -21.04 -10.35
N ALA A 62 13.92 -22.36 -10.47
CA ALA A 62 14.50 -23.27 -9.49
C ALA A 62 16.03 -23.07 -9.44
N LEU A 63 16.57 -22.95 -8.23
CA LEU A 63 18.00 -22.89 -7.98
C LEU A 63 18.38 -24.10 -7.14
N GLU A 64 19.17 -25.01 -7.70
CA GLU A 64 19.81 -26.05 -6.90
C GLU A 64 20.87 -25.41 -6.00
N SER A 65 20.78 -25.63 -4.69
CA SER A 65 21.84 -25.24 -3.77
C SER A 65 23.09 -26.05 -4.07
N PHE A 66 24.07 -25.42 -4.72
CA PHE A 66 25.41 -25.98 -4.96
C PHE A 66 26.28 -26.07 -3.69
N LEU A 67 25.72 -25.85 -2.49
CA LEU A 67 26.42 -26.00 -1.21
C LEU A 67 26.54 -27.47 -0.78
N SER A 68 26.92 -28.35 -1.69
CA SER A 68 27.46 -29.67 -1.36
C SER A 68 28.97 -29.52 -1.11
N HIS A 69 29.38 -29.20 0.13
CA HIS A 69 30.69 -29.60 0.75
C HIS A 69 30.98 -29.01 2.15
N ARG A 70 30.00 -28.84 3.04
CA ARG A 70 30.31 -28.74 4.49
C ARG A 70 29.41 -29.66 5.30
N GLN A 71 29.86 -30.90 5.44
CA GLN A 71 29.46 -31.76 6.55
C GLN A 71 29.87 -31.06 7.85
N ARG A 72 28.91 -30.40 8.51
CA ARG A 72 28.90 -30.31 9.97
C ARG A 72 27.58 -30.92 10.42
N PRO A 73 27.58 -31.81 11.43
CA PRO A 73 26.33 -32.23 12.06
C PRO A 73 25.68 -30.97 12.62
N ARG A 74 24.50 -30.60 12.12
CA ARG A 74 23.70 -29.56 12.75
C ARG A 74 23.14 -30.14 14.05
N GLU A 75 23.66 -29.66 15.18
CA GLU A 75 23.00 -29.77 16.48
C GLU A 75 21.53 -29.29 16.34
N PRO A 76 20.54 -29.90 17.03
CA PRO A 76 19.10 -29.74 16.71
C PRO A 76 18.48 -28.37 17.04
N HIS A 77 19.26 -27.30 17.18
CA HIS A 77 18.82 -26.04 17.79
C HIS A 77 18.78 -24.81 16.87
N GLU A 78 19.01 -24.93 15.56
CA GLU A 78 18.84 -23.78 14.65
C GLU A 78 17.40 -23.69 14.13
N LYS A 79 16.71 -22.62 14.55
CA LYS A 79 15.31 -22.28 14.20
C LYS A 79 15.07 -22.41 12.69
N GLN A 80 14.15 -23.30 12.29
CA GLN A 80 13.63 -23.34 10.91
C GLN A 80 13.02 -21.99 10.56
N ARG A 81 13.33 -21.47 9.37
CA ARG A 81 12.87 -20.14 8.92
C ARG A 81 11.36 -20.07 8.69
N MET A 82 10.74 -21.22 8.39
CA MET A 82 9.28 -21.41 8.26
C MET A 82 8.65 -20.37 7.32
N ASP A 83 7.87 -19.42 7.86
CA ASP A 83 7.16 -18.37 7.14
C ASP A 83 7.89 -17.01 7.13
N GLY A 84 9.08 -16.93 7.72
CA GLY A 84 9.85 -15.69 7.86
C GLY A 84 10.55 -15.22 6.57
N GLY A 85 9.82 -14.55 5.68
CA GLY A 85 10.35 -13.78 4.54
C GLY A 85 10.63 -12.30 4.87
N PHE A 86 11.15 -11.54 3.90
CA PHE A 86 11.24 -10.06 3.92
C PHE A 86 11.93 -9.45 5.16
N GLY A 87 13.21 -9.77 5.38
CA GLY A 87 13.97 -9.14 6.47
C GLY A 87 13.60 -9.67 7.86
N SER A 88 13.07 -10.89 7.97
CA SER A 88 12.74 -11.58 9.24
C SER A 88 13.88 -11.70 10.28
N THR A 89 15.09 -11.32 9.90
CA THR A 89 16.29 -11.25 10.75
C THR A 89 16.72 -9.79 11.07
N GLY A 90 15.91 -8.79 10.71
CA GLY A 90 16.14 -7.35 10.87
C GLY A 90 14.84 -6.54 10.96
N HIS A 91 14.94 -5.22 11.07
CA HIS A 91 13.80 -4.30 11.16
C HIS A 91 13.50 -3.65 9.79
N ASP A 92 12.85 -4.37 8.89
CA ASP A 92 12.38 -3.80 7.62
C ASP A 92 10.85 -3.66 7.60
N VAL A 93 10.36 -2.44 7.45
CA VAL A 93 8.93 -2.12 7.32
C VAL A 93 8.59 -2.00 5.84
N PHE A 94 7.86 -2.98 5.29
CA PHE A 94 7.33 -2.92 3.93
C PHE A 94 5.85 -2.54 3.97
N PHE A 95 5.49 -1.40 3.37
CA PHE A 95 4.10 -0.97 3.22
C PHE A 95 3.40 -1.83 2.15
N THR A 96 2.71 -2.87 2.58
CA THR A 96 1.76 -3.61 1.74
C THR A 96 0.35 -3.11 2.06
N LEU A 97 -0.25 -2.28 1.19
CA LEU A 97 -1.67 -1.93 1.32
C LEU A 97 -2.53 -3.11 0.86
N ASP A 98 -3.00 -3.93 1.80
CA ASP A 98 -4.08 -4.87 1.56
C ASP A 98 -5.42 -4.12 1.48
N LEU A 99 -5.89 -3.85 0.26
CA LEU A 99 -7.15 -3.16 -0.02
C LEU A 99 -8.41 -3.91 0.47
N LYS A 100 -8.30 -5.18 0.89
CA LYS A 100 -9.43 -5.92 1.45
C LYS A 100 -9.69 -5.58 2.92
N ASN A 101 -8.66 -5.15 3.64
CA ASN A 101 -8.68 -5.00 5.10
C ASN A 101 -8.59 -3.56 5.60
N HIS A 102 -8.46 -2.56 4.71
CA HIS A 102 -8.49 -1.17 5.16
C HIS A 102 -9.90 -0.73 5.62
N PRO A 103 -9.99 0.06 6.70
CA PRO A 103 -11.26 0.48 7.26
C PRO A 103 -11.86 1.61 6.42
N PHE A 104 -12.56 1.29 5.34
CA PHE A 104 -13.36 2.29 4.66
C PHE A 104 -14.43 2.86 5.60
N ARG A 105 -14.59 4.19 5.62
CA ARG A 105 -15.69 4.84 6.34
C ARG A 105 -16.57 5.67 5.42
N THR A 106 -17.86 5.61 5.69
CA THR A 106 -18.82 6.51 5.08
C THR A 106 -18.78 7.84 5.80
N VAL A 107 -18.53 8.91 5.06
CA VAL A 107 -18.54 10.29 5.53
C VAL A 107 -19.46 11.13 4.66
N GLN A 108 -19.95 12.24 5.22
CA GLN A 108 -20.64 13.28 4.47
C GLN A 108 -19.70 14.48 4.35
N LEU A 109 -19.44 14.92 3.12
CA LEU A 109 -18.76 16.18 2.87
C LEU A 109 -19.84 17.25 2.76
N GLN A 110 -19.72 18.30 3.57
CA GLN A 110 -20.64 19.42 3.60
C GLN A 110 -19.91 20.72 3.26
N ARG A 111 -20.56 21.53 2.43
CA ARG A 111 -20.19 22.92 2.18
C ARG A 111 -21.46 23.74 2.01
N GLY A 112 -21.67 24.72 2.90
CA GLY A 112 -22.92 25.47 2.94
C GLY A 112 -24.12 24.54 3.13
N SER A 113 -25.12 24.65 2.25
CA SER A 113 -26.31 23.80 2.22
C SER A 113 -26.14 22.49 1.43
N HIS A 114 -25.05 22.32 0.67
CA HIS A 114 -24.81 21.13 -0.14
C HIS A 114 -24.05 20.06 0.66
N GLN A 115 -24.49 18.81 0.52
CA GLN A 115 -23.87 17.65 1.15
C GLN A 115 -23.77 16.49 0.17
N ILE A 116 -22.61 15.81 0.18
CA ILE A 116 -22.39 14.58 -0.58
C ILE A 116 -21.91 13.46 0.35
N LYS A 117 -22.41 12.25 0.15
CA LYS A 117 -22.09 11.08 0.99
C LYS A 117 -21.20 10.12 0.22
N LEU A 118 -20.02 9.83 0.76
CA LEU A 118 -19.01 9.02 0.08
C LEU A 118 -18.38 8.00 1.03
N LYS A 119 -17.90 6.89 0.46
CA LYS A 119 -17.13 5.87 1.18
C LYS A 119 -15.65 6.11 0.93
N GLN A 120 -14.97 6.63 1.94
CA GLN A 120 -13.57 7.04 1.90
C GLN A 120 -12.67 5.97 2.51
N LEU A 121 -11.50 5.79 1.94
CA LEU A 121 -10.43 4.97 2.52
C LEU A 121 -9.78 5.74 3.68
N LEU A 122 -9.59 5.12 4.85
CA LEU A 122 -8.74 5.72 5.89
C LEU A 122 -7.30 5.28 5.62
N ASP A 123 -6.42 6.25 5.40
CA ASP A 123 -5.02 6.02 4.99
C ASP A 123 -4.06 6.78 5.92
N THR A 124 -3.47 6.07 6.88
CA THR A 124 -2.47 6.65 7.80
C THR A 124 -1.14 6.96 7.11
N GLY A 125 -0.90 6.43 5.90
CA GLY A 125 0.31 6.68 5.12
C GLY A 125 0.29 8.02 4.41
N SER A 126 -0.89 8.57 4.08
CA SER A 126 -1.04 9.86 3.43
C SER A 126 -1.02 11.02 4.45
N ASP A 127 -0.25 12.08 4.18
CA ASP A 127 -0.33 13.34 4.94
C ASP A 127 -1.64 14.10 4.71
N VAL A 128 -2.23 13.93 3.53
CA VAL A 128 -3.34 14.76 3.04
C VAL A 128 -4.54 13.92 2.65
N SER A 129 -5.71 14.54 2.72
CA SER A 129 -6.97 13.94 2.28
C SER A 129 -7.26 14.28 0.82
N ILE A 130 -7.69 13.27 0.06
CA ILE A 130 -7.83 13.35 -1.39
C ILE A 130 -9.21 12.88 -1.78
N LEU A 131 -9.89 13.68 -2.59
CA LEU A 131 -11.12 13.31 -3.27
C LEU A 131 -10.85 12.98 -4.72
N ASN A 132 -11.50 11.92 -5.21
CA ASN A 132 -11.52 11.63 -6.62
C ASN A 132 -12.35 12.72 -7.33
N GLN A 133 -11.76 13.35 -8.35
CA GLN A 133 -12.39 14.41 -9.14
C GLN A 133 -13.77 14.04 -9.70
N LEU A 134 -14.04 12.75 -9.93
CA LEU A 134 -15.35 12.26 -10.40
C LEU A 134 -16.49 12.51 -9.41
N PHE A 135 -16.17 12.72 -8.13
CA PHE A 135 -17.16 12.92 -7.06
C PHE A 135 -17.10 14.32 -6.46
N TRP A 136 -16.22 15.20 -6.95
CA TRP A 136 -16.18 16.59 -6.54
C TRP A 136 -17.32 17.37 -7.21
N PRO A 137 -18.18 18.08 -6.46
CA PRO A 137 -19.26 18.86 -7.06
C PRO A 137 -18.69 20.00 -7.92
N SER A 138 -19.23 20.18 -9.13
CA SER A 138 -18.73 21.18 -10.09
C SER A 138 -18.94 22.63 -9.63
N ASP A 139 -19.91 22.87 -8.75
CA ASP A 139 -20.20 24.16 -8.13
C ASP A 139 -19.27 24.49 -6.96
N TRP A 140 -18.45 23.54 -6.49
CA TRP A 140 -17.52 23.79 -5.38
C TRP A 140 -16.19 24.33 -5.92
N PRO A 141 -15.78 25.56 -5.57
CA PRO A 141 -14.59 26.19 -6.12
C PRO A 141 -13.30 25.48 -5.74
N LEU A 142 -12.38 25.52 -6.70
CA LEU A 142 -11.05 24.95 -6.67
C LEU A 142 -10.01 26.04 -6.86
N GLN A 143 -8.82 25.82 -6.31
CA GLN A 143 -7.64 26.65 -6.53
C GLN A 143 -6.46 25.79 -6.99
N ALA A 144 -5.46 26.44 -7.59
CA ALA A 144 -4.23 25.77 -8.01
C ALA A 144 -3.45 25.25 -6.79
N PRO A 145 -2.83 24.05 -6.88
CA PRO A 145 -2.05 23.51 -5.80
C PRO A 145 -0.78 24.35 -5.58
N SER A 146 -0.55 24.80 -4.35
CA SER A 146 0.63 25.60 -3.99
C SER A 146 1.86 24.76 -3.63
N LYS A 147 1.70 23.44 -3.45
CA LYS A 147 2.77 22.52 -3.04
C LYS A 147 2.70 21.20 -3.82
N HIS A 148 3.86 20.66 -4.17
CA HIS A 148 3.98 19.26 -4.59
C HIS A 148 3.77 18.35 -3.38
N ILE A 149 2.78 17.46 -3.44
CA ILE A 149 2.53 16.48 -2.37
C ILE A 149 3.34 15.22 -2.67
N ILE A 150 4.14 14.81 -1.71
CA ILE A 150 4.87 13.53 -1.71
C ILE A 150 4.00 12.54 -0.91
N GLY A 151 3.87 11.28 -1.38
CA GLY A 151 3.12 10.24 -0.66
C GLY A 151 1.87 9.70 -1.37
N VAL A 152 1.44 10.29 -2.49
CA VAL A 152 0.29 9.83 -3.29
C VAL A 152 0.73 9.04 -4.52
N GLY A 153 1.70 8.13 -4.35
CA GLY A 153 2.14 7.25 -5.46
C GLY A 153 2.64 7.99 -6.72
N GLY A 154 3.19 9.20 -6.60
CA GLY A 154 3.74 9.95 -7.75
C GLY A 154 2.70 10.65 -8.64
N MET A 155 1.44 10.77 -8.21
CA MET A 155 0.41 11.47 -8.97
C MET A 155 0.51 13.00 -8.83
N THR A 156 0.41 13.72 -9.95
CA THR A 156 0.33 15.19 -9.97
C THR A 156 -1.02 15.64 -9.46
N VAL A 157 -1.01 16.46 -8.40
CA VAL A 157 -2.21 17.09 -7.84
C VAL A 157 -2.86 17.99 -8.90
N SER A 158 -4.15 17.80 -9.16
CA SER A 158 -4.86 18.57 -10.19
C SER A 158 -5.46 19.86 -9.63
N ALA A 159 -5.99 19.83 -8.41
CA ALA A 159 -6.53 21.00 -7.73
C ALA A 159 -6.63 20.78 -6.21
N ILE A 160 -6.90 21.84 -5.46
CA ILE A 160 -7.27 21.79 -4.04
C ILE A 160 -8.54 22.60 -3.81
N SER A 161 -9.37 22.21 -2.84
CA SER A 161 -10.53 23.01 -2.44
C SER A 161 -10.09 24.41 -2.00
N THR A 162 -10.80 25.44 -2.49
CA THR A 162 -10.53 26.83 -2.08
C THR A 162 -10.81 26.99 -0.59
N ASP A 163 -12.00 26.53 -0.19
CA ASP A 163 -12.48 26.61 1.18
C ASP A 163 -12.31 25.26 1.89
N PRO A 164 -12.12 25.27 3.22
CA PRO A 164 -12.16 24.05 4.02
C PRO A 164 -13.52 23.37 3.91
N THR A 165 -13.51 22.05 3.77
CA THR A 165 -14.72 21.22 3.67
C THR A 165 -15.01 20.59 5.04
N HIS A 166 -16.28 20.57 5.43
CA HIS A 166 -16.72 19.88 6.64
C HIS A 166 -16.90 18.39 6.32
N ILE A 167 -16.19 17.53 7.04
CA ILE A 167 -16.21 16.08 6.91
C ILE A 167 -16.93 15.52 8.13
N ILE A 168 -18.15 15.04 7.91
CA ILE A 168 -19.06 14.59 8.96
C ILE A 168 -19.06 13.06 9.00
N PHE A 169 -18.74 12.52 10.17
CA PHE A 169 -18.70 11.09 10.42
C PHE A 169 -20.03 10.61 11.04
N LYS A 170 -20.30 9.30 11.00
CA LYS A 170 -21.55 8.71 11.50
C LYS A 170 -21.86 8.99 12.98
N ASN A 171 -20.85 9.29 13.78
CA ASN A 171 -20.97 9.65 15.20
C ASN A 171 -21.14 11.16 15.42
N SER A 172 -21.53 11.91 14.37
CA SER A 172 -21.64 13.37 14.37
C SER A 172 -20.34 14.12 14.67
N GLN A 173 -19.18 13.45 14.65
CA GLN A 173 -17.89 14.14 14.65
C GLN A 173 -17.73 14.88 13.33
N VAL A 174 -17.26 16.13 13.42
CA VAL A 174 -17.00 16.99 12.27
C VAL A 174 -15.53 17.35 12.27
N VAL A 175 -14.86 17.03 11.16
CA VAL A 175 -13.47 17.43 10.91
C VAL A 175 -13.46 18.43 9.77
N VAL A 176 -12.65 19.46 9.88
CA VAL A 176 -12.53 20.47 8.83
C VAL A 176 -11.15 20.36 8.20
N ALA A 177 -11.11 20.14 6.88
CA ALA A 177 -9.87 19.99 6.13
C ALA A 177 -10.04 20.50 4.70
N ARG A 178 -8.93 20.89 4.06
CA ARG A 178 -8.91 21.11 2.61
C ARG A 178 -8.69 19.79 1.91
N LEU A 179 -9.48 19.53 0.88
CA LEU A 179 -9.37 18.30 0.10
C LEU A 179 -8.57 18.56 -1.17
N TYR A 180 -7.67 17.64 -1.49
CA TYR A 180 -6.99 17.62 -2.77
C TYR A 180 -7.81 16.84 -3.79
N ILE A 181 -7.91 17.35 -5.01
CA ILE A 181 -8.74 16.78 -6.07
C ILE A 181 -7.81 16.27 -7.16
N MET A 182 -7.92 14.99 -7.46
CA MET A 182 -7.15 14.34 -8.53
C MET A 182 -7.89 13.14 -9.12
N PRO A 183 -7.49 12.66 -10.32
CA PRO A 183 -7.98 11.41 -10.86
C PRO A 183 -7.59 10.26 -9.92
N LEU A 184 -8.55 9.47 -9.45
CA LEU A 184 -8.30 8.21 -8.76
C LEU A 184 -9.03 7.07 -9.48
N PRO A 185 -8.66 5.79 -9.27
CA PRO A 185 -9.42 4.66 -9.81
C PRO A 185 -10.91 4.79 -9.47
N VAL A 186 -11.80 4.46 -10.42
CA VAL A 186 -13.26 4.68 -10.29
C VAL A 186 -13.86 4.06 -9.02
N ARG A 187 -13.25 2.99 -8.51
CA ARG A 187 -13.71 2.30 -7.29
C ARG A 187 -13.24 2.95 -5.99
N LEU A 188 -12.45 4.02 -6.06
CA LEU A 188 -11.92 4.75 -4.93
C LEU A 188 -12.47 6.19 -4.97
N PRO A 189 -13.57 6.47 -4.23
CA PRO A 189 -14.14 7.82 -4.14
C PRO A 189 -13.18 8.84 -3.51
N GLY A 190 -12.25 8.37 -2.69
CA GLY A 190 -11.19 9.16 -2.10
C GLY A 190 -10.55 8.47 -0.90
N LEU A 191 -9.61 9.17 -0.27
CA LEU A 191 -8.91 8.77 0.93
C LEU A 191 -8.83 9.93 1.94
N LEU A 192 -8.83 9.58 3.22
CA LEU A 192 -8.62 10.50 4.33
C LEU A 192 -7.25 10.23 4.93
N GLY A 193 -6.38 11.24 4.84
CA GLY A 193 -5.01 11.22 5.34
C GLY A 193 -4.90 11.74 6.77
N ARG A 194 -3.66 11.90 7.24
CA ARG A 194 -3.34 12.35 8.59
C ARG A 194 -3.92 13.72 8.94
N ASP A 195 -4.05 14.62 7.97
CA ASP A 195 -4.74 15.91 8.13
C ASP A 195 -6.17 15.78 8.69
N VAL A 196 -6.86 14.67 8.40
CA VAL A 196 -8.20 14.36 8.92
C VAL A 196 -8.13 13.34 10.06
N LEU A 197 -7.32 12.31 9.93
CA LEU A 197 -7.26 11.20 10.90
C LEU A 197 -6.74 11.65 12.28
N SER A 198 -5.75 12.55 12.32
CA SER A 198 -5.21 13.08 13.58
C SER A 198 -6.27 13.85 14.38
N GLN A 199 -7.17 14.55 13.70
CA GLN A 199 -8.28 15.30 14.32
C GLN A 199 -9.37 14.38 14.90
N LEU A 200 -9.44 13.12 14.44
CA LEU A 200 -10.33 12.09 14.99
C LEU A 200 -9.74 11.37 16.21
N GLY A 201 -8.54 11.75 16.65
CA GLY A 201 -7.80 11.03 17.69
C GLY A 201 -7.31 9.66 17.24
N LEU A 202 -7.25 9.40 15.92
CA LEU A 202 -6.65 8.19 15.37
C LEU A 202 -5.14 8.43 15.26
N VAL A 203 -4.40 7.88 16.21
CA VAL A 203 -2.93 7.93 16.25
C VAL A 203 -2.37 6.67 15.60
N SER A 204 -1.30 6.81 14.82
CA SER A 204 -0.56 5.65 14.31
C SER A 204 0.12 4.95 15.49
N THR A 205 -0.03 3.64 15.64
CA THR A 205 0.61 2.88 16.73
C THR A 205 2.15 2.79 16.61
N THR A 206 2.74 3.50 15.65
CA THR A 206 4.18 3.60 15.42
C THR A 206 4.86 4.74 16.17
N ASP A 207 4.12 5.61 16.88
CA ASP A 207 4.70 6.68 17.72
C ASP A 207 5.20 6.14 19.09
N GLN A 208 6.01 5.07 19.08
CA GLN A 208 6.86 4.80 20.23
C GLN A 208 8.17 5.57 20.04
N HIS A 209 8.45 6.47 20.99
CA HIS A 209 9.74 7.11 21.14
C HIS A 209 10.83 6.04 21.16
N PHE A 210 11.70 6.05 20.14
CA PHE A 210 12.99 5.38 20.24
C PHE A 210 13.78 6.09 21.34
N SER A 211 13.88 5.42 22.50
CA SER A 211 14.87 5.75 23.53
C SER A 211 16.14 4.97 23.23
#